data_AF-A0A0J5TA69-F1
#
_entry.id   AF-A0A0J5TA69-F1
#
_cell.length_a   1.000
_cell.length_b   1.000
_cell.length_c   1.000
_cell.angle_alpha   90.00
_cell.angle_beta   90.00
_cell.angle_gamma   90.00
#
_symmetry.space_group_name_H-M   'P 1'
#
loop_
_entity.id
_entity.type
_entity.pdbx_description
1 polymer ?
#
loop_
_entity_poly.entity_id
_entity_poly.type
_entity_poly.pdbx_seq_one_letter_code
_entity_poly.pdbx_strand_id
1 'polypeptide(L)'
;MADADGHANHQRLFAHLTGVPKIQTGSDESPEHALKNAERLWRNLLLAIEAQRPDTVVISCENQFRPFDPAAFERMNHVLHAQFKSVRVVCYLRAPASYFLSAVQQDLKKNGDFALPSASRFRDTLEPWQTHGPGPVTALKFDRKALKDANVVHDFCANFLPGLDIDALGTLAAEENSSLSPEAMQILQSYFRGKFSAPHPWYARRAQRFKALVRRADAQTPARTKPTLRPGLGPVIEARCTDLDWLAQQFGISFAAIAPPALSQAEAEIQYQSLRDVADVCTVNSARLTVLWDRITTLARTEQAPMQVLGRLLRRRPLR
;
A
#
# COMPACT_ATOMS: atom_id res chain seq x y z
N MET A 1 -9.55 -16.40 -16.51
CA MET A 1 -9.12 -15.20 -15.76
C MET A 1 -8.09 -14.48 -16.63
N ALA A 2 -8.49 -13.40 -17.32
CA ALA A 2 -7.58 -12.65 -18.20
C ALA A 2 -6.94 -11.52 -17.39
N ASP A 3 -5.75 -11.77 -16.85
CA ASP A 3 -4.90 -10.73 -16.27
C ASP A 3 -4.20 -9.98 -17.42
N ALA A 4 -4.98 -9.17 -18.12
CA ALA A 4 -4.46 -8.23 -19.10
C ALA A 4 -4.11 -6.93 -18.34
N ASP A 5 -2.82 -6.73 -18.10
CA ASP A 5 -2.17 -5.52 -17.59
C ASP A 5 -2.26 -5.26 -16.07
N GLY A 6 -1.65 -6.18 -15.31
CA GLY A 6 -0.91 -5.98 -14.05
C GLY A 6 -1.32 -4.84 -13.11
N HIS A 7 -1.82 -5.20 -11.90
CA HIS A 7 -1.94 -4.48 -10.62
C HIS A 7 -2.40 -2.99 -10.56
N ALA A 8 -2.16 -2.16 -11.57
CA ALA A 8 -2.56 -0.77 -11.69
C ALA A 8 -3.98 -0.57 -12.24
N ASN A 9 -4.58 -1.60 -12.87
CA ASN A 9 -5.89 -1.48 -13.51
C ASN A 9 -7.04 -1.25 -12.51
N HIS A 10 -7.04 -1.97 -11.37
CA HIS A 10 -8.18 -1.91 -10.45
C HIS A 10 -8.24 -0.58 -9.69
N GLN A 11 -7.07 -0.01 -9.37
CA GLN A 11 -6.99 1.31 -8.76
C GLN A 11 -7.53 2.41 -9.67
N ARG A 12 -7.35 2.25 -10.99
CA ARG A 12 -7.80 3.21 -11.99
C ARG A 12 -9.30 3.10 -12.25
N LEU A 13 -9.91 1.91 -12.12
CA LEU A 13 -11.38 1.76 -12.20
C LEU A 13 -12.11 2.67 -11.22
N PHE A 14 -11.60 2.82 -9.99
CA PHE A 14 -12.22 3.68 -8.99
C PHE A 14 -12.28 5.16 -9.37
N ALA A 15 -11.37 5.64 -10.24
CA ALA A 15 -11.49 7.00 -10.77
C ALA A 15 -12.73 7.14 -11.68
N HIS A 16 -13.08 6.09 -12.43
CA HIS A 16 -14.33 6.06 -13.19
C HIS A 16 -15.56 5.78 -12.32
N LEU A 17 -15.43 5.19 -11.13
CA LEU A 17 -16.58 5.04 -10.22
C LEU A 17 -16.86 6.32 -9.45
N THR A 18 -15.81 7.00 -8.98
CA THR A 18 -15.93 8.16 -8.08
C THR A 18 -15.86 9.50 -8.78
N GLY A 19 -15.29 9.57 -9.99
CA GLY A 19 -15.06 10.82 -10.71
C GLY A 19 -13.82 11.55 -10.20
N VAL A 20 -13.12 10.98 -9.22
CA VAL A 20 -11.92 11.54 -8.61
C VAL A 20 -10.69 10.90 -9.27
N PRO A 21 -9.96 11.63 -10.13
CA PRO A 21 -8.77 11.10 -10.78
C PRO A 21 -7.68 10.83 -9.75
N LYS A 22 -6.99 9.70 -9.91
CA LYS A 22 -5.78 9.38 -9.15
C LYS A 22 -4.56 9.70 -10.00
N ILE A 23 -4.03 10.90 -9.84
CA ILE A 23 -2.80 11.32 -10.52
C ILE A 23 -1.62 10.84 -9.67
N GLN A 24 -0.69 10.10 -10.28
CA GLN A 24 0.54 9.74 -9.58
C GLN A 24 1.44 10.97 -9.47
N THR A 25 1.96 11.23 -8.27
CA THR A 25 2.92 12.32 -8.04
C THR A 25 4.09 12.21 -9.02
N GLY A 26 4.29 13.25 -9.84
CA GLY A 26 5.33 13.30 -10.87
C GLY A 26 4.94 12.65 -12.20
N SER A 27 3.66 12.34 -12.45
CA SER A 27 3.18 11.97 -13.79
C SER A 27 2.71 13.20 -14.55
N ASP A 28 3.03 13.27 -15.85
CA ASP A 28 2.50 14.29 -16.77
C ASP A 28 1.05 14.00 -17.22
N GLU A 29 0.37 13.01 -16.63
CA GLU A 29 -1.01 12.63 -16.97
C GLU A 29 -1.99 13.71 -16.47
N SER A 30 -2.76 14.29 -17.39
CA SER A 30 -3.81 15.23 -17.02
C SER A 30 -4.98 14.51 -16.30
N PRO A 31 -5.71 15.21 -15.41
CA PRO A 31 -6.91 14.66 -14.77
C PRO A 31 -7.91 14.06 -15.77
N GLU A 32 -8.12 14.75 -16.89
CA GLU A 32 -9.01 14.34 -17.98
C GLU A 32 -8.53 13.03 -18.63
N HIS A 33 -7.23 12.92 -18.88
CA HIS A 33 -6.65 11.73 -19.48
C HIS A 33 -6.77 10.52 -18.53
N ALA A 34 -6.54 10.73 -17.22
CA ALA A 34 -6.72 9.70 -16.20
C ALA A 34 -8.18 9.21 -16.14
N LEU A 35 -9.16 10.11 -16.20
CA LEU A 35 -10.58 9.76 -16.23
C LEU A 35 -10.98 9.00 -17.50
N LYS A 36 -10.50 9.43 -18.68
CA LYS A 36 -10.73 8.73 -19.95
C LYS A 36 -10.14 7.32 -19.96
N ASN A 37 -8.94 7.17 -19.38
CA ASN A 37 -8.32 5.86 -19.19
C ASN A 37 -9.14 4.98 -18.26
N ALA A 38 -9.64 5.53 -17.14
CA ALA A 38 -10.50 4.81 -16.21
C ALA A 38 -11.82 4.37 -16.85
N GLU A 39 -12.45 5.22 -17.66
CA GLU A 39 -13.66 4.90 -18.42
C GLU A 39 -13.43 3.78 -19.43
N ARG A 40 -12.28 3.80 -20.14
CA ARG A 40 -11.90 2.69 -21.02
C ARG A 40 -11.78 1.37 -20.25
N LEU A 41 -11.12 1.38 -19.09
CA LEU A 41 -11.00 0.18 -18.25
C LEU A 41 -12.37 -0.32 -17.77
N TRP A 42 -13.27 0.59 -17.40
CA TRP A 42 -14.63 0.24 -17.02
C TRP A 42 -15.39 -0.42 -18.17
N ARG A 43 -15.34 0.15 -19.38
CA ARG A 43 -15.97 -0.46 -20.56
C ARG A 43 -15.40 -1.85 -20.87
N ASN A 44 -14.08 -2.03 -20.75
CA ASN A 44 -13.47 -3.34 -20.95
C ASN A 44 -13.95 -4.36 -19.91
N LEU A 45 -14.13 -3.95 -18.65
CA LEU A 45 -14.74 -4.80 -17.62
C LEU A 45 -16.17 -5.19 -18.00
N LEU A 46 -17.01 -4.25 -18.45
CA LEU A 46 -18.38 -4.55 -18.87
C LEU A 46 -18.43 -5.51 -20.07
N LEU A 47 -17.53 -5.35 -21.04
CA LEU A 47 -17.42 -6.30 -22.16
C LEU A 47 -17.02 -7.71 -21.68
N ALA A 48 -16.12 -7.81 -20.71
CA ALA A 48 -15.74 -9.08 -20.12
C ALA A 48 -16.89 -9.73 -19.32
N ILE A 49 -17.70 -8.92 -18.62
CA ILE A 49 -18.90 -9.37 -17.91
C ILE A 49 -19.93 -9.90 -18.90
N GLU A 50 -20.22 -9.19 -19.99
CA GLU A 50 -21.19 -9.67 -20.99
C GLU A 50 -20.71 -10.97 -21.67
N ALA A 51 -19.41 -11.07 -21.96
CA ALA A 51 -18.85 -12.25 -22.61
C ALA A 51 -18.85 -13.50 -21.70
N GLN A 52 -18.58 -13.33 -20.40
CA GLN A 52 -18.46 -14.46 -19.46
C GLN A 52 -19.74 -14.72 -18.68
N ARG A 53 -20.66 -13.76 -18.64
CA ARG A 53 -21.92 -13.75 -17.86
C ARG A 53 -21.73 -14.28 -16.44
N PRO A 54 -20.79 -13.72 -15.66
CA PRO A 54 -20.56 -14.20 -14.31
C PRO A 54 -21.75 -13.83 -13.40
N ASP A 55 -22.11 -14.73 -12.50
CA ASP A 55 -23.11 -14.45 -11.46
C ASP A 55 -22.57 -13.46 -10.40
N THR A 56 -21.25 -13.39 -10.22
CA THR A 56 -20.60 -12.53 -9.23
C THR A 56 -19.34 -11.89 -9.81
N VAL A 57 -19.21 -10.58 -9.62
CA VAL A 57 -18.03 -9.79 -9.98
C VAL A 57 -17.36 -9.28 -8.71
N VAL A 58 -16.06 -9.55 -8.57
CA VAL A 58 -15.27 -9.06 -7.44
C VAL A 58 -14.34 -7.95 -7.91
N ILE A 59 -14.51 -6.75 -7.36
CA ILE A 59 -13.63 -5.61 -7.57
C ILE A 59 -12.80 -5.41 -6.30
N SER A 60 -11.53 -5.81 -6.32
CA SER A 60 -10.62 -5.68 -5.19
C SER A 60 -9.63 -4.54 -5.39
N CYS A 61 -9.40 -3.73 -4.34
CA CYS A 61 -8.41 -2.67 -4.38
C CYS A 61 -7.92 -2.24 -2.99
N GLU A 62 -6.61 -2.41 -2.72
CA GLU A 62 -5.98 -2.09 -1.43
C GLU A 62 -6.09 -0.60 -1.05
N ASN A 63 -5.96 0.31 -2.02
CA ASN A 63 -5.80 1.75 -1.76
C ASN A 63 -7.10 2.56 -1.87
N GLN A 64 -8.26 1.91 -2.02
CA GLN A 64 -9.53 2.61 -2.25
C GLN A 64 -10.50 2.50 -1.08
N PHE A 65 -10.15 1.75 -0.04
CA PHE A 65 -10.87 1.78 1.22
C PHE A 65 -10.44 3.02 2.04
N ARG A 66 -10.92 4.18 1.60
CA ARG A 66 -10.70 5.52 2.16
C ARG A 66 -12.01 6.29 2.18
N PRO A 67 -12.14 7.39 2.94
CA PRO A 67 -13.29 8.28 2.81
C PRO A 67 -13.34 8.91 1.41
N PHE A 68 -14.54 9.02 0.87
CA PHE A 68 -14.87 9.80 -0.32
C PHE A 68 -15.87 10.89 0.07
N ASP A 69 -15.95 11.96 -0.73
CA ASP A 69 -17.01 12.94 -0.58
C ASP A 69 -18.37 12.35 -1.00
N PRO A 70 -19.50 12.93 -0.55
CA PRO A 70 -20.83 12.42 -0.90
C PRO A 70 -21.08 12.35 -2.42
N ALA A 71 -20.57 13.32 -3.19
CA ALA A 71 -20.75 13.35 -4.65
C ALA A 71 -20.05 12.17 -5.35
N ALA A 72 -18.86 11.78 -4.89
CA ALA A 72 -18.15 10.60 -5.37
C ALA A 72 -18.89 9.31 -5.05
N PHE A 73 -19.52 9.23 -3.87
CA PHE A 73 -20.39 8.10 -3.51
C PHE A 73 -21.65 8.05 -4.38
N GLU A 74 -22.35 9.17 -4.58
CA GLU A 74 -23.52 9.25 -5.46
C GLU A 74 -23.20 8.76 -6.88
N ARG A 75 -22.07 9.24 -7.43
CA ARG A 75 -21.62 8.83 -8.76
C ARG A 75 -21.28 7.34 -8.80
N MET A 76 -20.59 6.83 -7.78
CA MET A 76 -20.24 5.41 -7.68
C MET A 76 -21.50 4.54 -7.60
N ASN A 77 -22.48 4.94 -6.79
CA ASN A 77 -23.76 4.25 -6.63
C ASN A 77 -24.52 4.24 -7.96
N HIS A 78 -24.59 5.37 -8.66
CA HIS A 78 -25.22 5.46 -9.98
C HIS A 78 -24.59 4.48 -10.99
N VAL A 79 -23.25 4.46 -11.07
CA VAL A 79 -22.53 3.58 -12.01
C VAL A 79 -22.69 2.10 -11.64
N LEU A 80 -22.58 1.75 -10.36
CA LEU A 80 -22.66 0.36 -9.92
C LEU A 80 -24.08 -0.20 -9.98
N HIS A 81 -25.09 0.53 -9.52
CA HIS A 81 -26.48 0.05 -9.54
C HIS A 81 -27.09 -0.02 -10.95
N ALA A 82 -26.52 0.69 -11.93
CA ALA A 82 -26.89 0.52 -13.33
C ALA A 82 -26.47 -0.85 -13.90
N GLN A 83 -25.49 -1.52 -13.29
CA GLN A 83 -24.90 -2.76 -13.81
C GLN A 83 -25.14 -3.96 -12.88
N PHE A 84 -25.28 -3.74 -11.57
CA PHE A 84 -25.37 -4.80 -10.57
C PHE A 84 -26.64 -4.68 -9.74
N LYS A 85 -27.37 -5.79 -9.62
CA LYS A 85 -28.58 -5.89 -8.79
C LYS A 85 -28.30 -5.69 -7.31
N SER A 86 -27.15 -6.17 -6.84
CA SER A 86 -26.73 -6.09 -5.44
C SER A 86 -25.24 -5.84 -5.37
N VAL A 87 -24.83 -4.88 -4.54
CA VAL A 87 -23.42 -4.60 -4.24
C VAL A 87 -23.20 -4.84 -2.75
N ARG A 88 -22.06 -5.46 -2.40
CA ARG A 88 -21.62 -5.65 -1.02
C ARG A 88 -20.20 -5.10 -0.89
N VAL A 89 -19.92 -4.41 0.21
CA VAL A 89 -18.60 -3.87 0.50
C VAL A 89 -17.95 -4.74 1.58
N VAL A 90 -16.78 -5.30 1.30
CA VAL A 90 -16.04 -6.14 2.25
C VAL A 90 -14.68 -5.52 2.52
N CYS A 91 -14.30 -5.40 3.79
CA CYS A 91 -13.00 -4.88 4.19
C CYS A 91 -12.35 -5.71 5.29
N TYR A 92 -11.02 -5.80 5.24
CA TYR A 92 -10.20 -6.46 6.25
C TYR A 92 -9.41 -5.42 7.03
N LEU A 93 -9.62 -5.38 8.35
CA LEU A 93 -9.12 -4.35 9.25
C LEU A 93 -7.94 -4.87 10.07
N ARG A 94 -6.80 -4.19 9.96
CA ARG A 94 -5.63 -4.47 10.81
C ARG A 94 -5.72 -3.72 12.13
N ALA A 95 -5.14 -4.29 13.18
CA ALA A 95 -4.95 -3.60 14.46
C ALA A 95 -4.18 -2.27 14.24
N PRO A 96 -4.48 -1.20 15.02
CA PRO A 96 -3.93 0.14 14.80
C PRO A 96 -2.41 0.19 14.62
N ALA A 97 -1.66 -0.43 15.54
CA ALA A 97 -0.21 -0.46 15.52
C ALA A 97 0.35 -1.17 14.26
N SER A 98 -0.24 -2.31 13.89
CA SER A 98 0.16 -3.08 12.69
C SER A 98 -0.19 -2.33 11.40
N TYR A 99 -1.37 -1.69 11.36
CA TYR A 99 -1.77 -0.83 10.26
C TYR A 99 -0.79 0.35 10.09
N PHE A 100 -0.48 1.06 11.17
CA PHE A 100 0.43 2.20 11.17
C PHE A 100 1.80 1.83 10.57
N LEU A 101 2.43 0.75 11.05
CA LEU A 101 3.71 0.29 10.53
C LEU A 101 3.64 -0.06 9.04
N SER A 102 2.54 -0.66 8.58
CA SER A 102 2.31 -0.95 7.16
C SER A 102 2.15 0.32 6.34
N ALA A 103 1.41 1.33 6.84
CA ALA A 103 1.19 2.59 6.16
C ALA A 103 2.52 3.37 6.00
N VAL A 104 3.30 3.51 7.08
CA VAL A 104 4.63 4.14 7.06
C VAL A 104 5.55 3.48 6.03
N GLN A 105 5.57 2.15 5.98
CA GLN A 105 6.35 1.42 4.97
C GLN A 105 5.91 1.72 3.53
N GLN A 106 4.62 1.86 3.28
CA GLN A 106 4.10 2.14 1.94
C GLN A 106 4.40 3.58 1.50
N ASP A 107 4.32 4.53 2.41
CA ASP A 107 4.63 5.94 2.14
C ASP A 107 6.13 6.13 1.87
N LEU A 108 7.01 5.55 2.68
CA LEU A 108 8.46 5.68 2.53
C LEU A 108 9.04 4.98 1.29
N LYS A 109 8.31 4.02 0.71
CA LYS A 109 8.64 3.48 -0.62
C LYS A 109 8.41 4.51 -1.73
N LYS A 110 7.52 5.47 -1.52
CA LYS A 110 7.08 6.42 -2.54
C LYS A 110 7.75 7.78 -2.37
N ASN A 111 7.82 8.27 -1.12
CA ASN A 111 8.15 9.63 -0.74
C ASN A 111 9.11 9.65 0.48
N GLY A 112 9.58 10.83 0.87
CA GLY A 112 10.47 11.03 2.03
C GLY A 112 9.74 11.20 3.37
N ASP A 113 8.42 11.28 3.34
CA ASP A 113 7.57 11.50 4.50
C ASP A 113 6.47 10.44 4.53
N PHE A 114 5.91 10.23 5.73
CA PHE A 114 4.76 9.36 5.94
C PHE A 114 3.64 10.13 6.62
N ALA A 115 2.41 9.80 6.26
CA ALA A 115 1.24 10.36 6.91
C ALA A 115 1.02 9.69 8.27
N LEU A 116 0.49 10.46 9.22
CA LEU A 116 0.02 9.94 10.50
C LEU A 116 -1.49 9.67 10.39
N PRO A 117 -1.93 8.39 10.43
CA PRO A 117 -3.34 8.05 10.54
C PRO A 117 -4.08 8.78 11.67
N SER A 118 -5.33 9.14 11.41
CA SER A 118 -6.28 9.75 12.37
C SER A 118 -6.54 8.85 13.58
N ALA A 119 -6.87 9.49 14.71
CA ALA A 119 -7.34 8.84 15.95
C ALA A 119 -8.59 7.99 15.72
N SER A 120 -9.46 8.45 14.82
CA SER A 120 -10.75 7.84 14.49
C SER A 120 -10.71 7.16 13.11
N ARG A 121 -9.55 6.65 12.67
CA ARG A 121 -9.36 6.14 11.30
C ARG A 121 -10.37 5.07 10.87
N PHE A 122 -10.88 4.24 11.77
CA PHE A 122 -11.87 3.23 11.42
C PHE A 122 -13.19 3.91 11.13
N ARG A 123 -13.67 4.75 12.04
CA ARG A 123 -14.93 5.48 11.87
C ARG A 123 -14.88 6.45 10.69
N ASP A 124 -13.82 7.24 10.58
CA ASP A 124 -13.58 8.20 9.48
C ASP A 124 -13.66 7.52 8.10
N THR A 125 -13.31 6.24 8.03
CA THR A 125 -13.39 5.46 6.79
C THR A 125 -14.73 4.73 6.67
N LEU A 126 -15.11 3.92 7.65
CA LEU A 126 -16.24 2.99 7.57
C LEU A 126 -17.59 3.69 7.56
N GLU A 127 -17.76 4.77 8.34
CA GLU A 127 -19.05 5.45 8.49
C GLU A 127 -19.53 6.09 7.17
N PRO A 128 -18.68 6.78 6.37
CA PRO A 128 -19.05 7.20 5.02
C PRO A 128 -19.46 6.04 4.10
N TRP A 129 -18.75 4.92 4.15
CA TRP A 129 -19.10 3.73 3.37
C TRP A 129 -20.43 3.10 3.81
N GLN A 130 -20.74 3.11 5.11
CA GLN A 130 -22.04 2.63 5.62
C GLN A 130 -23.18 3.57 5.25
N THR A 131 -22.95 4.88 5.29
CA THR A 131 -23.99 5.90 5.10
C THR A 131 -24.27 6.17 3.62
N HIS A 132 -23.23 6.25 2.80
CA HIS A 132 -23.31 6.69 1.40
C HIS A 132 -22.85 5.61 0.40
N GLY A 133 -22.25 4.52 0.87
CA GLY A 133 -21.73 3.48 -0.02
C GLY A 133 -22.81 2.73 -0.81
N PRO A 134 -22.39 1.92 -1.79
CA PRO A 134 -23.30 1.24 -2.72
C PRO A 134 -24.04 0.03 -2.12
N GLY A 135 -23.79 -0.29 -0.85
CA GLY A 135 -24.39 -1.46 -0.21
C GLY A 135 -23.84 -1.74 1.18
N PRO A 136 -24.32 -2.83 1.82
CA PRO A 136 -23.92 -3.18 3.18
C PRO A 136 -22.42 -3.41 3.28
N VAL A 137 -21.85 -2.91 4.38
CA VAL A 137 -20.42 -3.03 4.71
C VAL A 137 -20.22 -4.19 5.68
N THR A 138 -19.40 -5.15 5.29
CA THR A 138 -18.88 -6.19 6.16
C THR A 138 -17.42 -5.92 6.46
N ALA A 139 -17.08 -5.78 7.73
CA ALA A 139 -15.71 -5.67 8.19
C ALA A 139 -15.27 -6.97 8.86
N LEU A 140 -14.05 -7.42 8.58
CA LEU A 140 -13.42 -8.57 9.24
C LEU A 140 -12.07 -8.15 9.81
N LYS A 141 -11.63 -8.83 10.87
CA LYS A 141 -10.30 -8.65 11.41
C LYS A 141 -9.26 -9.28 10.47
N PHE A 142 -8.24 -8.50 10.08
CA PHE A 142 -7.04 -9.03 9.44
C PHE A 142 -6.07 -9.52 10.52
N ASP A 143 -6.08 -10.82 10.78
CA ASP A 143 -5.12 -11.49 11.64
C ASP A 143 -4.64 -12.76 10.96
N ARG A 144 -3.37 -12.81 10.54
CA ARG A 144 -2.80 -13.95 9.80
C ARG A 144 -3.00 -15.29 10.52
N LYS A 145 -3.09 -15.30 11.85
CA LYS A 145 -3.33 -16.55 12.60
C LYS A 145 -4.78 -17.02 12.55
N ALA A 146 -5.71 -16.10 12.27
CA ALA A 146 -7.14 -16.37 12.21
C ALA A 146 -7.66 -16.52 10.77
N LEU A 147 -6.92 -16.02 9.77
CA LEU A 147 -7.26 -16.20 8.35
C LEU A 147 -7.11 -17.66 7.94
N LYS A 148 -8.04 -18.14 7.11
CA LYS A 148 -7.92 -19.46 6.46
C LYS A 148 -6.56 -19.59 5.73
N ASP A 149 -5.82 -20.65 6.04
CA ASP A 149 -4.46 -20.91 5.51
C ASP A 149 -3.47 -19.74 5.67
N ALA A 150 -3.69 -18.87 6.66
CA ALA A 150 -2.98 -17.61 6.84
C ALA A 150 -3.01 -16.66 5.62
N ASN A 151 -3.99 -16.84 4.73
CA ASN A 151 -4.12 -16.12 3.46
C ASN A 151 -5.48 -15.42 3.35
N VAL A 152 -5.46 -14.10 3.21
CA VAL A 152 -6.68 -13.28 3.10
C VAL A 152 -7.50 -13.60 1.86
N VAL A 153 -6.88 -14.06 0.77
CA VAL A 153 -7.60 -14.48 -0.43
C VAL A 153 -8.37 -15.76 -0.17
N HIS A 154 -7.75 -16.73 0.51
CA HIS A 154 -8.40 -17.99 0.87
C HIS A 154 -9.57 -17.74 1.83
N ASP A 155 -9.34 -16.88 2.82
CA ASP A 155 -10.36 -16.46 3.77
C ASP A 155 -11.53 -15.76 3.08
N PHE A 156 -11.25 -14.82 2.18
CA PHE A 156 -12.28 -14.12 1.41
C PHE A 156 -13.10 -15.07 0.54
N CYS A 157 -12.44 -15.96 -0.21
CA CYS A 157 -13.13 -16.92 -1.06
C CYS A 157 -14.02 -17.86 -0.24
N ALA A 158 -13.52 -18.36 0.91
CA ALA A 158 -14.28 -19.24 1.78
C ALA A 158 -15.54 -18.57 2.37
N ASN A 159 -15.45 -17.29 2.74
CA ASN A 159 -16.56 -16.56 3.37
C ASN A 159 -17.56 -15.99 2.36
N PHE A 160 -17.10 -15.54 1.18
CA PHE A 160 -17.91 -14.72 0.27
C PHE A 160 -18.18 -15.34 -1.10
N LEU A 161 -17.41 -16.36 -1.50
CA LEU A 161 -17.53 -17.05 -2.79
C LEU A 161 -17.66 -18.58 -2.58
N PRO A 162 -18.69 -19.04 -1.85
CA PRO A 162 -18.87 -20.46 -1.62
C PRO A 162 -19.03 -21.20 -2.96
N GLY A 163 -18.29 -22.29 -3.13
CA GLY A 163 -18.28 -23.08 -4.37
C GLY A 163 -17.20 -22.67 -5.38
N LEU A 164 -16.43 -21.61 -5.13
CA LEU A 164 -15.23 -21.34 -5.90
C LEU A 164 -14.13 -22.33 -5.53
N ASP A 165 -13.61 -23.05 -6.53
CA ASP A 165 -12.40 -23.84 -6.40
C ASP A 165 -11.18 -22.90 -6.30
N ILE A 166 -10.64 -22.75 -5.10
CA ILE A 166 -9.50 -21.88 -4.82
C ILE A 166 -8.24 -22.42 -5.50
N ASP A 167 -8.10 -23.74 -5.64
CA ASP A 167 -6.92 -24.34 -6.26
C ASP A 167 -6.88 -24.05 -7.77
N ALA A 168 -8.06 -23.86 -8.39
CA ALA A 168 -8.19 -23.42 -9.77
C ALA A 168 -7.77 -21.95 -10.02
N LEU A 169 -7.63 -21.11 -8.98
CA LEU A 169 -7.18 -19.72 -9.12
C LEU A 169 -5.69 -19.60 -9.46
N GLY A 170 -4.95 -20.71 -9.42
CA GLY A 170 -3.52 -20.76 -9.66
C GLY A 170 -2.72 -20.18 -8.49
N THR A 171 -1.52 -20.70 -8.27
CA THR A 171 -0.63 -20.13 -7.25
C THR A 171 -0.13 -18.78 -7.75
N LEU A 172 -0.67 -17.69 -7.20
CA LEU A 172 -0.08 -16.36 -7.40
C LEU A 172 1.39 -16.46 -6.95
N ALA A 173 2.31 -16.00 -7.81
CA ALA A 173 3.74 -16.04 -7.55
C ALA A 173 4.04 -15.58 -6.12
N ALA A 174 4.90 -16.33 -5.42
CA ALA A 174 5.20 -16.19 -4.00
C ALA A 174 5.27 -14.71 -3.55
N GLU A 175 4.59 -14.38 -2.44
CA GLU A 175 4.41 -13.03 -1.88
C GLU A 175 5.52 -12.04 -2.32
N GLU A 176 5.28 -11.28 -3.38
CA GLU A 176 6.21 -10.24 -3.85
C GLU A 176 6.27 -9.03 -2.88
N ASN A 177 5.51 -9.11 -1.78
CA ASN A 177 5.51 -8.21 -0.64
C ASN A 177 6.77 -8.36 0.23
N SER A 178 7.96 -8.28 -0.37
CA SER A 178 9.19 -8.17 0.40
C SER A 178 9.19 -6.81 1.11
N SER A 179 8.91 -6.79 2.41
CA SER A 179 9.08 -5.61 3.26
C SER A 179 10.54 -5.14 3.19
N LEU A 180 10.77 -3.83 3.07
CA LEU A 180 12.11 -3.26 3.26
C LEU A 180 12.51 -3.41 4.71
N SER A 181 13.80 -3.55 5.03
CA SER A 181 14.26 -3.42 6.41
C SER A 181 14.12 -1.97 6.92
N PRO A 182 14.17 -1.73 8.25
CA PRO A 182 14.24 -0.37 8.80
C PRO A 182 15.39 0.47 8.22
N GLU A 183 16.56 -0.12 8.04
CA GLU A 183 17.71 0.58 7.45
C GLU A 183 17.43 0.99 6.00
N ALA A 184 16.84 0.10 5.20
CA ALA A 184 16.46 0.41 3.82
C ALA A 184 15.38 1.51 3.76
N MET A 185 14.41 1.50 4.69
CA MET A 185 13.43 2.58 4.84
C MET A 185 14.13 3.92 5.15
N GLN A 186 15.10 3.93 6.07
CA GLN A 186 15.83 5.15 6.44
C GLN A 186 16.68 5.70 5.29
N ILE A 187 17.30 4.83 4.48
CA ILE A 187 18.02 5.23 3.26
C ILE A 187 17.06 5.89 2.28
N LEU A 188 15.90 5.29 2.00
CA LEU A 188 14.91 5.90 1.10
C LEU A 188 14.40 7.23 1.64
N GLN A 189 14.08 7.31 2.93
CA GLN A 189 13.63 8.54 3.58
C GLN A 189 14.65 9.67 3.38
N SER A 190 15.92 9.37 3.66
CA SER A 190 17.03 10.31 3.54
C SER A 190 17.28 10.73 2.10
N TYR A 191 17.17 9.81 1.14
CA TYR A 191 17.28 10.11 -0.30
C TYR A 191 16.17 11.07 -0.75
N PHE A 192 14.91 10.77 -0.44
CA PHE A 192 13.78 11.61 -0.86
C PHE A 192 13.75 12.98 -0.19
N ARG A 193 14.26 13.08 1.05
CA ARG A 193 14.46 14.37 1.75
C ARG A 193 15.73 15.11 1.30
N GLY A 194 16.46 14.60 0.32
CA GLY A 194 17.67 15.26 -0.21
C GLY A 194 18.85 15.28 0.75
N LYS A 195 18.85 14.46 1.83
CA LYS A 195 19.95 14.37 2.80
C LYS A 195 21.22 13.76 2.17
N PHE A 196 21.08 12.95 1.12
CA PHE A 196 22.20 12.48 0.30
C PHE A 196 21.77 12.23 -1.15
N SER A 197 22.75 12.18 -2.05
CA SER A 197 22.53 11.84 -3.46
C SER A 197 22.73 10.36 -3.74
N ALA A 198 21.97 9.81 -4.70
CA ALA A 198 22.20 8.45 -5.18
C ALA A 198 23.66 8.29 -5.67
N PRO A 199 24.29 7.11 -5.48
CA PRO A 199 25.72 6.91 -5.71
C PRO A 199 26.17 7.09 -7.18
N HIS A 200 25.24 7.17 -8.13
CA HIS A 200 25.54 7.43 -9.53
C HIS A 200 24.37 8.17 -10.23
N PRO A 201 24.64 9.10 -11.18
CA PRO A 201 23.61 9.92 -11.84
C PRO A 201 22.50 9.11 -12.51
N TRP A 202 22.81 7.89 -13.00
CA TRP A 202 21.81 7.00 -13.61
C TRP A 202 20.64 6.64 -12.69
N TYR A 203 20.93 6.44 -11.39
CA TYR A 203 19.91 6.19 -10.36
C TYR A 203 19.28 7.50 -9.89
N ALA A 204 20.06 8.60 -9.81
CA ALA A 204 19.54 9.91 -9.40
C ALA A 204 18.45 10.44 -10.36
N ARG A 205 18.57 10.16 -11.67
CA ARG A 205 17.60 10.60 -12.69
C ARG A 205 16.21 10.01 -12.56
N ARG A 206 16.06 8.85 -11.92
CA ARG A 206 14.76 8.17 -11.76
C ARG A 206 14.71 7.48 -10.41
N ALA A 207 13.92 8.01 -9.48
CA ALA A 207 13.76 7.45 -8.13
C ALA A 207 13.44 5.95 -8.14
N GLN A 208 12.66 5.46 -9.11
CA GLN A 208 12.35 4.03 -9.24
C GLN A 208 13.59 3.15 -9.43
N ARG A 209 14.62 3.63 -10.12
CA ARG A 209 15.89 2.90 -10.27
C ARG A 209 16.62 2.82 -8.95
N PHE A 210 16.66 3.93 -8.21
CA PHE A 210 17.29 3.94 -6.90
C PHE A 210 16.57 3.03 -5.90
N LYS A 211 15.23 3.04 -5.89
CA LYS A 211 14.43 2.09 -5.09
C LYS A 211 14.75 0.63 -5.41
N ALA A 212 14.84 0.27 -6.70
CA ALA A 212 15.19 -1.07 -7.12
C ALA A 212 16.60 -1.47 -6.64
N LEU A 213 17.56 -0.54 -6.73
CA LEU A 213 18.91 -0.74 -6.20
C LEU A 213 18.90 -1.00 -4.70
N VAL A 214 18.20 -0.16 -3.92
CA VAL A 214 18.07 -0.30 -2.47
C VAL A 214 17.42 -1.63 -2.10
N ARG A 215 16.31 -2.01 -2.75
CA ARG A 215 15.61 -3.29 -2.49
C ARG A 215 16.53 -4.48 -2.70
N ARG A 216 17.30 -4.49 -3.79
CA ARG A 216 18.24 -5.57 -4.08
C ARG A 216 19.40 -5.59 -3.09
N ALA A 217 19.97 -4.43 -2.77
CA ALA A 217 21.05 -4.33 -1.79
C ALA A 217 20.58 -4.81 -0.41
N ASP A 218 19.38 -4.44 0.01
CA ASP A 218 18.78 -4.87 1.28
C ASP A 218 18.62 -6.39 1.35
N ALA A 219 18.13 -7.01 0.27
CA ALA A 219 18.02 -8.47 0.17
C ALA A 219 19.38 -9.19 0.23
N GLN A 220 20.46 -8.55 -0.24
CA GLN A 220 21.82 -9.11 -0.26
C GLN A 220 22.66 -8.73 0.97
N THR A 221 22.11 -7.92 1.88
CA THR A 221 22.83 -7.47 3.07
C THR A 221 22.47 -8.39 4.25
N PRO A 222 23.47 -9.04 4.89
CA PRO A 222 23.24 -9.92 6.03
C PRO A 222 22.46 -9.27 7.18
N ALA A 223 21.95 -10.10 8.08
CA ALA A 223 21.18 -9.67 9.26
C ALA A 223 19.96 -8.78 8.92
N ARG A 224 19.33 -9.01 7.76
CA ARG A 224 18.08 -8.33 7.37
C ARG A 224 16.97 -8.71 8.35
N THR A 225 16.41 -7.70 9.01
CA THR A 225 15.24 -7.85 9.88
C THR A 225 14.00 -7.29 9.20
N LYS A 226 12.82 -7.83 9.57
CA LYS A 226 11.55 -7.20 9.22
C LYS A 226 11.38 -5.95 10.10
N PRO A 227 10.79 -4.87 9.58
CA PRO A 227 10.43 -3.73 10.42
C PRO A 227 9.51 -4.16 11.54
N THR A 228 9.82 -3.69 12.74
CA THR A 228 8.99 -3.82 13.93
C THR A 228 8.90 -2.45 14.57
N LEU A 229 7.75 -2.16 15.18
CA LEU A 229 7.61 -0.94 15.96
C LEU A 229 8.65 -0.91 17.08
N ARG A 230 9.17 0.27 17.36
CA ARG A 230 10.01 0.51 18.52
C ARG A 230 9.25 0.09 19.80
N PRO A 231 9.94 -0.47 20.81
CA PRO A 231 9.32 -0.78 22.10
C PRO A 231 8.55 0.42 22.67
N GLY A 232 7.32 0.17 23.15
CA GLY A 232 6.43 1.19 23.71
C GLY A 232 5.58 1.96 22.69
N LEU A 233 5.92 1.96 21.40
CA LEU A 233 5.18 2.73 20.40
C LEU A 233 3.79 2.14 20.09
N GLY A 234 3.64 0.81 20.13
CA GLY A 234 2.35 0.15 19.94
C GLY A 234 1.28 0.68 20.92
N PRO A 235 1.51 0.63 22.24
CA PRO A 235 0.62 1.21 23.23
C PRO A 235 0.30 2.69 23.03
N VAL A 236 1.26 3.51 22.55
CA VAL A 236 1.01 4.92 22.22
C VAL A 236 -0.01 5.04 21.08
N ILE A 237 0.17 4.26 20.00
CA ILE A 237 -0.76 4.25 18.86
C ILE A 237 -2.15 3.76 19.25
N GLU A 238 -2.22 2.79 20.16
CA GLU A 238 -3.48 2.20 20.59
C GLU A 238 -4.23 3.11 21.57
N ALA A 239 -3.53 3.65 22.58
CA ALA A 239 -4.11 4.56 23.58
C ALA A 239 -4.69 5.85 23.00
N ARG A 240 -4.20 6.26 21.82
CA ARG A 240 -4.69 7.46 21.13
C ARG A 240 -5.96 7.21 20.32
N CYS A 241 -6.35 5.97 20.03
CA CYS A 241 -7.49 5.68 19.16
C CYS A 241 -8.81 6.04 19.86
N THR A 242 -9.75 6.63 19.13
CA THR A 242 -11.03 7.14 19.69
C THR A 242 -12.26 6.35 19.27
N ASP A 243 -12.09 5.36 18.41
CA ASP A 243 -13.19 4.68 17.71
C ASP A 243 -13.15 3.15 17.86
N LEU A 244 -12.30 2.62 18.74
CA LEU A 244 -12.22 1.17 18.98
C LEU A 244 -13.51 0.62 19.60
N ASP A 245 -14.12 1.35 20.53
CA ASP A 245 -15.40 0.97 21.13
C ASP A 245 -16.52 1.02 20.09
N TRP A 246 -16.52 2.04 19.23
CA TRP A 246 -17.45 2.14 18.10
C TRP A 246 -17.29 0.94 17.16
N LEU A 247 -16.05 0.57 16.82
CA LEU A 247 -15.76 -0.57 15.95
C LEU A 247 -16.26 -1.90 16.57
N ALA A 248 -16.07 -2.08 17.88
CA ALA A 248 -16.56 -3.24 18.60
C ALA A 248 -18.09 -3.30 18.62
N GLN A 249 -18.77 -2.17 18.85
CA GLN A 249 -20.23 -2.10 18.89
C GLN A 249 -20.86 -2.29 17.51
N GLN A 250 -20.31 -1.65 16.47
CA GLN A 250 -20.89 -1.65 15.12
C GLN A 250 -20.57 -2.91 14.32
N PHE A 251 -19.38 -3.49 14.50
CA PHE A 251 -18.91 -4.61 13.68
C PHE A 251 -18.53 -5.86 14.49
N GLY A 252 -18.60 -5.81 15.82
CA GLY A 252 -18.17 -6.93 16.67
C GLY A 252 -16.65 -7.17 16.64
N ILE A 253 -15.87 -6.18 16.20
CA ILE A 253 -14.41 -6.31 16.05
C ILE A 253 -13.70 -5.72 17.26
N SER A 254 -12.95 -6.57 17.96
CA SER A 254 -11.99 -6.18 18.99
C SER A 254 -10.61 -6.77 18.68
N PHE A 255 -9.56 -6.07 19.14
CA PHE A 255 -8.18 -6.51 18.96
C PHE A 255 -7.62 -6.97 20.31
N ALA A 256 -7.63 -8.28 20.55
CA ALA A 256 -7.21 -8.88 21.82
C ALA A 256 -5.78 -8.55 22.27
N ALA A 257 -4.93 -8.07 21.36
CA ALA A 257 -3.56 -7.67 21.65
C ALA A 257 -3.44 -6.28 22.30
N ILE A 258 -4.52 -5.50 22.36
CA ILE A 258 -4.51 -4.15 22.92
C ILE A 258 -4.68 -4.26 24.45
N ALA A 259 -3.61 -3.93 25.17
CA ALA A 259 -3.65 -3.83 26.63
C ALA A 259 -4.33 -2.53 27.08
N PRO A 260 -4.83 -2.45 28.33
CA PRO A 260 -5.30 -1.18 28.89
C PRO A 260 -4.24 -0.08 28.72
N PRO A 261 -4.64 1.13 28.33
CA PRO A 261 -3.69 2.19 28.04
C PRO A 261 -2.95 2.61 29.31
N ALA A 262 -1.60 2.56 29.25
CA ALA A 262 -0.74 3.04 30.34
C ALA A 262 -0.52 4.58 30.31
N LEU A 263 -1.01 5.24 29.26
CA LEU A 263 -0.89 6.67 29.00
C LEU A 263 -2.28 7.25 28.75
N SER A 264 -2.51 8.51 29.10
CA SER A 264 -3.74 9.19 28.67
C SER A 264 -3.75 9.40 27.15
N GLN A 265 -4.94 9.52 26.57
CA GLN A 265 -5.11 9.74 25.14
C GLN A 265 -4.39 11.01 24.66
N ALA A 266 -4.41 12.08 25.46
CA ALA A 266 -3.75 13.36 25.12
C ALA A 266 -2.23 13.24 25.11
N GLU A 267 -1.64 12.55 26.09
CA GLU A 267 -0.20 12.27 26.13
C GLU A 267 0.22 11.40 24.95
N ALA A 268 -0.59 10.38 24.63
CA ALA A 268 -0.35 9.51 23.49
C ALA A 268 -0.42 10.27 22.15
N GLU A 269 -1.37 11.20 22.00
CA GLU A 269 -1.47 12.08 20.83
C GLU A 269 -0.21 12.95 20.66
N ILE A 270 0.25 13.60 21.74
CA ILE A 270 1.45 14.45 21.69
C ILE A 270 2.68 13.63 21.24
N GLN A 271 2.87 12.44 21.80
CA GLN A 271 3.98 11.56 21.41
C GLN A 271 3.84 11.11 19.94
N TYR A 272 2.64 10.72 19.53
CA TYR A 272 2.36 10.27 18.16
C TYR A 272 2.59 11.38 17.12
N GLN A 273 2.18 12.61 17.43
CA GLN A 273 2.40 13.77 16.59
C GLN A 273 3.86 14.18 16.48
N SER A 274 4.76 13.67 17.34
CA SER A 274 6.19 13.96 17.26
C SER A 274 6.95 13.07 16.26
N LEU A 275 6.35 11.98 15.78
CA LEU A 275 7.00 11.01 14.90
C LEU A 275 7.32 11.62 13.53
N ARG A 276 8.59 11.62 13.11
CA ARG A 276 9.03 12.20 11.83
C ARG A 276 9.97 11.28 11.06
N ASP A 277 10.81 10.54 11.75
CA ASP A 277 11.87 9.73 11.17
C ASP A 277 11.58 8.24 11.30
N VAL A 278 12.20 7.43 10.43
CA VAL A 278 12.13 5.97 10.55
C VAL A 278 12.61 5.49 11.92
N ALA A 279 13.61 6.17 12.50
CA ALA A 279 14.14 5.86 13.83
C ALA A 279 13.15 6.15 14.97
N ASP A 280 12.15 7.01 14.76
CA ASP A 280 11.08 7.22 15.74
C ASP A 280 10.09 6.04 15.73
N VAL A 281 9.95 5.38 14.58
CA VAL A 281 8.98 4.31 14.34
C VAL A 281 9.56 2.92 14.57
N CYS A 282 10.79 2.66 14.09
CA CYS A 282 11.45 1.38 14.09
C CYS A 282 12.83 1.47 14.75
N THR A 283 13.30 0.36 15.32
CA THR A 283 14.71 0.24 15.71
C THR A 283 15.58 0.07 14.47
N VAL A 284 16.47 1.02 14.24
CA VAL A 284 17.44 0.98 13.13
C VAL A 284 18.80 0.56 13.64
N ASN A 285 19.39 -0.45 13.02
CA ASN A 285 20.75 -0.87 13.33
C ASN A 285 21.76 -0.03 12.54
N SER A 286 22.44 0.90 13.22
CA SER A 286 23.43 1.79 12.59
C SER A 286 24.59 1.04 11.92
N ALA A 287 25.05 -0.07 12.49
CA ALA A 287 26.12 -0.87 11.88
C ALA A 287 25.65 -1.51 10.56
N ARG A 288 24.43 -2.06 10.54
CA ARG A 288 23.83 -2.61 9.32
C ARG A 288 23.54 -1.51 8.29
N LEU A 289 23.10 -0.34 8.72
CA LEU A 289 22.83 0.81 7.85
C LEU A 289 24.09 1.19 7.04
N THR A 290 25.25 1.25 7.69
CA THR A 290 26.54 1.50 7.02
C THR A 290 26.86 0.41 6.00
N VAL A 291 26.77 -0.87 6.40
CA VAL A 291 27.05 -2.02 5.50
C VAL A 291 26.10 -2.02 4.29
N LEU A 292 24.81 -1.69 4.50
CA LEU A 292 23.83 -1.59 3.43
C LEU A 292 24.18 -0.47 2.45
N TRP A 293 24.62 0.69 2.95
CA TRP A 293 25.05 1.80 2.11
C TRP A 293 26.28 1.46 1.27
N ASP A 294 27.27 0.77 1.86
CA ASP A 294 28.45 0.30 1.14
C ASP A 294 28.07 -0.70 0.04
N ARG A 295 27.11 -1.58 0.31
CA ARG A 295 26.58 -2.52 -0.68
C ARG A 295 25.87 -1.78 -1.83
N ILE A 296 25.03 -0.79 -1.52
CA ILE A 296 24.36 0.05 -2.52
C ILE A 296 25.39 0.72 -3.44
N THR A 297 26.43 1.30 -2.85
CA THR A 297 27.50 1.97 -3.59
C THR A 297 28.30 1.00 -4.46
N THR A 298 28.62 -0.17 -3.93
CA THR A 298 29.34 -1.23 -4.66
C THR A 298 28.52 -1.72 -5.86
N LEU A 299 27.25 -2.04 -5.66
CA LEU A 299 26.35 -2.47 -6.74
C LEU A 299 26.18 -1.39 -7.82
N ALA A 300 26.05 -0.12 -7.42
CA ALA A 300 25.96 0.98 -8.37
C ALA A 300 27.22 1.10 -9.24
N ARG A 301 28.41 0.84 -8.69
CA ARG A 301 29.67 0.89 -9.45
C ARG A 301 29.79 -0.28 -10.42
N THR A 302 29.51 -1.51 -9.97
CA THR A 302 29.66 -2.72 -10.81
C THR A 302 28.70 -2.73 -11.99
N GLU A 303 27.45 -2.29 -11.81
CA GLU A 303 26.48 -2.24 -12.90
C GLU A 303 26.78 -1.18 -13.96
N GLN A 304 27.43 -0.09 -13.57
CA GLN A 304 27.71 1.04 -14.46
C GLN A 304 29.08 0.93 -15.13
N ALA A 305 30.01 0.14 -14.60
CA ALA A 305 31.33 -0.05 -15.21
C ALA A 305 31.27 -0.53 -16.68
N PRO A 306 30.46 -1.54 -17.06
CA PRO A 306 30.33 -1.96 -18.46
C PRO A 306 29.72 -0.88 -19.36
N MET A 307 28.69 -0.16 -18.88
CA MET A 307 28.04 0.91 -19.66
C MET A 307 28.97 2.12 -19.88
N GLN A 308 29.84 2.42 -18.92
CA GLN A 308 30.85 3.47 -19.06
C GLN A 308 31.94 3.08 -20.07
N VAL A 309 32.35 1.80 -20.11
CA VAL A 309 33.30 1.28 -21.12
C VAL A 309 32.70 1.36 -22.52
N LEU A 310 31.45 0.93 -22.69
CA LEU A 310 30.75 1.00 -23.99
C LEU A 310 30.56 2.45 -24.47
N GLY A 311 30.16 3.36 -23.56
CA GLY A 311 29.99 4.78 -23.88
C GLY A 311 31.29 5.48 -24.30
N ARG A 312 32.44 5.09 -23.72
CA ARG A 312 33.76 5.59 -24.12
C ARG A 312 34.18 5.07 -25.50
N LEU A 313 33.86 3.82 -25.83
CA LEU A 313 34.15 3.24 -27.15
C LEU A 313 33.32 3.90 -28.26
N LEU A 314 32.04 4.19 -27.99
CA LEU A 314 31.16 4.85 -28.95
C LEU A 314 31.51 6.32 -29.19
N ARG A 315 32.01 7.04 -28.17
CA ARG A 315 32.50 8.42 -28.31
C ARG A 315 33.86 8.55 -28.99
N ARG A 316 34.58 7.44 -29.20
CA ARG A 316 35.89 7.41 -29.87
C ARG A 316 35.83 7.11 -31.37
N ARG A 317 34.64 6.99 -31.98
CA ARG A 317 34.53 6.95 -33.44
C ARG A 317 34.69 8.38 -33.99
N PRO A 318 35.73 8.68 -34.79
CA PRO A 318 35.80 9.95 -35.50
C PRO A 318 34.66 10.01 -36.51
N LEU A 319 34.01 11.16 -36.63
CA LEU A 319 33.19 11.50 -37.78
C LEU A 319 34.09 11.41 -39.02
N ARG A 320 33.78 10.47 -39.92
CA ARG A 320 34.36 10.43 -41.26
C ARG A 320 33.64 11.43 -42.14
#